data_AF-A0A1V1TH41-F1
#
_entry.id   AF-A0A1V1TH41-F1
#
_cell.length_a   1.000
_cell.length_b   1.000
_cell.length_c   1.000
_cell.angle_alpha   90.00
_cell.angle_beta   90.00
_cell.angle_gamma   90.00
#
_symmetry.space_group_name_H-M   'P 1'
#
loop_
_entity.id
_entity.type
_entity.pdbx_description
1 polymer ?
#
loop_
_entity_poly.entity_id
_entity_poly.type
_entity_poly.pdbx_seq_one_letter_code
_entity_poly.pdbx_strand_id
1 'polypeptide(L)'
;MAPPPSANLPLTERILALAQTLQFAWFSGHLVLMLCIFRYTLSYITFNYYSGWAKFSYRVSFLSAALTYGIVVYKTWRARQKVGAKYPGGVIGLLSEENVQYLVMALVWLLAPQYPLALLPYGIYSVFHVATYVRGNVIPTIQPNKAPAGAKPQANPLADAIGSFVKTYYDASMSVVAGLEILLWSRILLSAVLFQSRSWILLGLYTAFLRARFAQSNHVQNAFNALELRVDSLVGAQGTPPAARSIWEAVKGAARQFHAATDLSKYTSGSSVPKKTS
;
A
#
# COMPACT_ATOMS: atom_id res chain seq x y z
N MET A 1 -1.48 8.22 17.43
CA MET A 1 -1.47 9.54 16.74
C MET A 1 -1.17 10.61 17.80
N ALA A 2 -0.76 11.81 17.40
CA ALA A 2 -0.61 12.88 18.38
C ALA A 2 -2.02 13.26 18.86
N PRO A 3 -2.22 13.57 20.15
CA PRO A 3 -3.52 14.05 20.61
C PRO A 3 -3.88 15.34 19.86
N PRO A 4 -5.17 15.58 19.56
CA PRO A 4 -5.58 16.84 18.95
C PRO A 4 -5.20 18.03 19.85
N PRO A 5 -4.95 19.22 19.27
CA PRO A 5 -4.65 20.43 20.03
C PRO A 5 -5.76 20.72 21.07
N SER A 6 -5.38 21.31 22.20
CA SER A 6 -6.33 21.67 23.26
C SER A 6 -7.48 22.52 22.73
N ALA A 7 -8.71 22.15 23.09
CA ALA A 7 -9.93 22.85 22.68
C ALA A 7 -9.99 24.31 23.17
N ASN A 8 -9.18 24.66 24.18
CA ASN A 8 -9.14 25.98 24.79
C ASN A 8 -8.29 26.98 23.99
N LEU A 9 -7.49 26.51 23.03
CA LEU A 9 -6.64 27.38 22.22
C LEU A 9 -7.46 28.05 21.09
N PRO A 10 -7.13 29.29 20.70
CA PRO A 10 -7.65 29.91 19.48
C PRO A 10 -7.46 29.01 18.26
N LEU A 11 -8.37 29.10 17.27
CA LEU A 11 -8.31 28.26 16.07
C LEU A 11 -6.95 28.32 15.35
N THR A 12 -6.37 29.53 15.23
CA THR A 12 -5.07 29.74 14.59
C THR A 12 -3.96 28.93 15.26
N GLU A 13 -3.90 28.94 16.60
CA GLU A 13 -2.90 28.20 17.35
C GLU A 13 -3.09 26.68 17.22
N ARG A 14 -4.34 26.21 17.16
CA ARG A 14 -4.64 24.79 16.95
C ARG A 14 -4.22 24.33 15.55
N ILE A 15 -4.49 25.14 14.53
CA ILE A 15 -4.04 24.86 13.15
C ILE A 15 -2.51 24.86 13.08
N LEU A 16 -1.86 25.86 13.70
CA LEU A 16 -0.40 25.94 13.73
C LEU A 16 0.22 24.72 14.43
N ALA A 17 -0.32 24.33 15.57
CA ALA A 17 0.12 23.14 16.31
C ALA A 17 -0.04 21.86 15.46
N LEU A 18 -1.16 21.73 14.72
CA LEU A 18 -1.36 20.62 13.81
C LEU A 18 -0.33 20.62 12.66
N ALA A 19 -0.11 21.79 12.04
CA ALA A 19 0.78 21.97 10.89
C ALA A 19 2.25 21.67 11.21
N GLN A 20 2.67 21.89 12.46
CA GLN A 20 4.03 21.58 12.94
C GLN A 20 4.27 20.08 13.15
N THR A 21 3.25 19.23 13.04
CA THR A 21 3.42 17.80 13.24
C THR A 21 3.95 17.10 11.99
N LEU A 22 4.79 16.08 12.19
CA LEU A 22 5.21 15.18 11.12
C LEU A 22 4.01 14.42 10.49
N GLN A 23 2.92 14.26 11.24
CA GLN A 23 1.69 13.63 10.73
C GLN A 23 0.96 14.54 9.73
N PHE A 24 1.02 15.86 9.91
CA PHE A 24 0.50 16.80 8.93
C PHE A 24 1.30 16.77 7.64
N ALA A 25 2.63 16.74 7.71
CA ALA A 25 3.47 16.56 6.51
C ALA A 25 3.14 15.25 5.76
N TRP A 26 2.92 14.16 6.50
CA TRP A 26 2.46 12.89 5.94
C TRP A 26 1.08 13.00 5.27
N PHE A 27 0.14 13.70 5.90
CA PHE A 27 -1.18 13.97 5.35
C PHE A 27 -1.10 14.80 4.06
N SER A 28 -0.33 15.89 4.07
CA SER A 28 -0.12 16.74 2.90
C SER A 28 0.50 15.96 1.74
N GLY A 29 1.45 15.05 2.02
CA GLY A 29 2.02 14.17 1.01
C GLY A 29 0.96 13.28 0.35
N HIS A 30 0.05 12.67 1.13
CA HIS A 30 -1.05 11.88 0.55
C HIS A 30 -2.04 12.74 -0.24
N LEU A 31 -2.31 13.97 0.20
CA LEU A 31 -3.17 14.89 -0.54
C LEU A 31 -2.55 15.28 -1.90
N VAL A 32 -1.27 15.64 -1.92
CA VAL A 32 -0.52 15.92 -3.15
C VAL A 32 -0.50 14.70 -4.07
N LEU A 33 -0.27 13.51 -3.51
CA LEU A 33 -0.31 12.25 -4.26
C LEU A 33 -1.68 12.07 -4.94
N MET A 34 -2.79 12.22 -4.20
CA MET A 34 -4.14 12.09 -4.76
C MET A 34 -4.42 13.10 -5.88
N LEU A 35 -4.05 14.37 -5.70
CA LEU A 35 -4.20 15.41 -6.71
C LEU A 35 -3.38 15.10 -7.97
N CYS A 36 -2.15 14.60 -7.80
CA CYS A 36 -1.29 14.19 -8.91
C CYS A 36 -1.85 12.97 -9.65
N ILE A 37 -2.36 11.96 -8.94
CA ILE A 37 -3.02 10.81 -9.58
C ILE A 37 -4.25 11.27 -10.35
N PHE A 38 -5.11 12.12 -9.77
CA PHE A 38 -6.27 12.67 -10.46
C PHE A 38 -5.87 13.38 -11.76
N ARG A 39 -4.88 14.28 -11.68
CA ARG A 39 -4.37 15.01 -12.85
C ARG A 39 -3.73 14.09 -13.90
N TYR A 40 -3.03 13.05 -13.45
CA TYR A 40 -2.45 12.03 -14.34
C TYR A 40 -3.54 11.24 -15.06
N THR A 41 -4.61 10.85 -14.35
CA THR A 41 -5.77 10.17 -14.92
C THR A 41 -6.43 11.00 -16.02
N LEU A 42 -6.53 12.33 -15.85
CA LEU A 42 -7.01 13.22 -16.92
C LEU A 42 -6.13 13.16 -18.19
N SER A 43 -4.81 13.09 -18.01
CA SER A 43 -3.87 12.88 -19.13
C SER A 43 -3.98 11.48 -19.73
N TYR A 44 -4.36 10.48 -18.95
CA TYR A 44 -4.55 9.11 -19.43
C TYR A 44 -5.82 8.97 -20.28
N ILE A 45 -6.96 9.52 -19.82
CA ILE A 45 -8.23 9.48 -20.57
C ILE A 45 -8.20 10.32 -21.85
N THR A 46 -7.37 11.36 -21.91
CA THR A 46 -7.16 12.18 -23.11
C THR A 46 -6.05 11.62 -24.01
N PHE A 47 -5.56 10.41 -23.73
CA PHE A 47 -4.46 9.75 -24.45
C PHE A 47 -3.15 10.56 -24.51
N ASN A 48 -2.98 11.53 -23.62
CA ASN A 48 -1.82 12.42 -23.52
C ASN A 48 -0.92 12.10 -22.30
N TYR A 49 -0.73 10.82 -22.04
CA TYR A 49 -0.04 10.28 -20.86
C TYR A 49 1.50 10.41 -20.90
N TYR A 50 2.06 10.93 -21.99
CA TYR A 50 3.49 11.27 -22.12
C TYR A 50 3.79 12.78 -22.19
N SER A 51 2.77 13.64 -22.06
CA SER A 51 2.97 15.09 -21.93
C SER A 51 3.88 15.45 -20.76
N GLY A 52 4.48 16.65 -20.82
CA GLY A 52 5.28 17.19 -19.71
C GLY A 52 4.50 17.19 -18.39
N TRP A 53 3.23 17.58 -18.42
CA TRP A 53 2.35 17.55 -17.25
C TRP A 53 2.03 16.14 -16.76
N ALA A 54 1.79 15.18 -17.65
CA ALA A 54 1.58 13.78 -17.25
C ALA A 54 2.83 13.22 -16.55
N LYS A 55 4.01 13.43 -17.14
CA LYS A 55 5.29 13.02 -16.55
C LYS A 55 5.51 13.69 -15.19
N PHE A 56 5.25 14.99 -15.09
CA PHE A 56 5.35 15.74 -13.83
C PHE A 56 4.44 15.14 -12.76
N SER A 57 3.14 14.99 -13.04
CA SER A 57 2.18 14.41 -12.09
C SER A 57 2.55 12.98 -11.69
N TYR A 58 3.01 12.16 -12.63
CA TYR A 58 3.49 10.80 -12.34
C TYR A 58 4.69 10.83 -11.38
N ARG A 59 5.72 11.63 -11.67
CA ARG A 59 6.93 11.69 -10.83
C ARG A 59 6.63 12.27 -9.45
N VAL A 60 5.83 13.34 -9.37
CA VAL A 60 5.44 13.95 -8.09
C VAL A 60 4.58 13.00 -7.26
N SER A 61 3.73 12.16 -7.88
CA SER A 61 2.96 11.17 -7.13
C SER A 61 3.85 10.14 -6.42
N PHE A 62 4.88 9.62 -7.09
CA PHE A 62 5.82 8.68 -6.47
C PHE A 62 6.82 9.35 -5.53
N LEU A 63 7.19 10.60 -5.76
CA LEU A 63 7.94 11.39 -4.79
C LEU A 63 7.12 11.60 -3.50
N SER A 64 5.83 11.92 -3.65
CA SER A 64 4.91 12.07 -2.52
C SER A 64 4.71 10.74 -1.78
N ALA A 65 4.60 9.63 -2.51
CA ALA A 65 4.54 8.29 -1.92
C ALA A 65 5.82 7.96 -1.13
N ALA A 66 7.00 8.23 -1.71
CA ALA A 66 8.27 8.00 -1.04
C ALA A 66 8.39 8.85 0.24
N LEU A 67 7.94 10.11 0.20
CA LEU A 67 7.90 10.97 1.38
C LEU A 67 6.98 10.39 2.47
N THR A 68 5.75 10.01 2.13
CA THR A 68 4.78 9.53 3.13
C THR A 68 5.19 8.20 3.74
N TYR A 69 5.60 7.23 2.93
CA TYR A 69 6.11 5.96 3.45
C TYR A 69 7.44 6.15 4.21
N GLY A 70 8.32 7.05 3.75
CA GLY A 70 9.55 7.42 4.46
C GLY A 70 9.29 7.95 5.86
N ILE A 71 8.27 8.81 6.01
CA ILE A 71 7.83 9.29 7.34
C ILE A 71 7.36 8.14 8.23
N VAL A 72 6.59 7.19 7.70
CA VAL A 72 6.10 6.04 8.47
C VAL A 72 7.26 5.15 8.90
N VAL A 73 8.17 4.82 7.99
CA VAL A 73 9.37 4.03 8.28
C VAL A 73 10.23 4.71 9.34
N TYR A 74 10.48 6.02 9.21
CA TYR A 74 11.22 6.80 10.21
C TYR A 74 10.57 6.77 11.59
N LYS A 75 9.24 6.94 11.66
CA LYS A 75 8.50 6.90 12.93
C LYS A 75 8.58 5.53 13.59
N THR A 76 8.42 4.45 12.83
CA THR A 76 8.52 3.07 13.34
C THR A 76 9.93 2.79 13.86
N TRP A 77 10.95 3.17 13.10
CA TRP A 77 12.35 3.03 13.51
C TRP A 77 12.64 3.82 14.79
N ARG A 78 12.25 5.11 14.84
CA ARG A 78 12.47 5.97 16.02
C ARG A 78 11.72 5.46 17.25
N ALA A 79 10.52 4.92 17.09
CA ALA A 79 9.75 4.33 18.18
C ALA A 79 10.46 3.11 18.78
N ARG A 80 11.02 2.22 17.95
CA ARG A 80 11.80 1.06 18.40
C ARG A 80 13.09 1.47 19.11
N GLN A 81 13.81 2.46 18.57
CA GLN A 81 15.03 3.01 19.18
C GLN A 81 14.78 3.56 20.59
N LYS A 82 13.65 4.26 20.81
CA LYS A 82 13.29 4.82 22.13
C LYS A 82 13.13 3.76 23.23
N VAL A 83 12.77 2.53 22.86
CA VAL A 83 12.57 1.42 23.80
C VAL A 83 13.71 0.39 23.74
N GLY A 84 14.80 0.69 23.03
CA GLY A 84 15.93 -0.22 22.84
C GLY A 84 15.61 -1.49 22.05
N ALA A 85 14.48 -1.54 21.35
CA ALA A 85 14.05 -2.72 20.61
C ALA A 85 14.77 -2.81 19.26
N LYS A 86 15.31 -4.00 18.94
CA LYS A 86 15.86 -4.31 17.61
C LYS A 86 14.75 -4.85 16.68
N TYR A 87 14.98 -4.80 15.37
CA TYR A 87 14.12 -5.47 14.41
C TYR A 87 14.30 -6.99 14.53
N PRO A 88 13.21 -7.77 14.68
CA PRO A 88 13.29 -9.23 14.63
C PRO A 88 13.87 -9.67 13.28
N GLY A 89 14.95 -10.45 13.25
CA GLY A 89 15.63 -10.82 12.00
C GLY A 89 16.49 -9.70 11.38
N GLY A 90 16.81 -8.64 12.13
CA GLY A 90 17.73 -7.59 11.71
C GLY A 90 17.26 -6.85 10.44
N VAL A 91 18.15 -6.74 9.44
CA VAL A 91 17.86 -6.06 8.17
C VAL A 91 16.75 -6.78 7.38
N ILE A 92 16.71 -8.11 7.43
CA ILE A 92 15.67 -8.91 6.75
C ILE A 92 14.30 -8.61 7.37
N GLY A 93 14.25 -8.48 8.70
CA GLY A 93 13.05 -8.05 9.42
C GLY A 93 12.54 -6.68 9.00
N LEU A 94 13.45 -5.71 8.85
CA LEU A 94 13.10 -4.36 8.38
C LEU A 94 12.55 -4.39 6.95
N LEU A 95 13.18 -5.12 6.03
CA LEU A 95 12.71 -5.27 4.65
C LEU A 95 11.39 -6.05 4.55
N SER A 96 11.06 -6.80 5.59
CA SER A 96 9.78 -7.50 5.73
C SER A 96 8.67 -6.59 6.26
N GLU A 97 8.91 -5.31 6.56
CA GLU A 97 7.84 -4.39 6.92
C GLU A 97 7.13 -3.88 5.65
N GLU A 98 5.80 -3.97 5.60
CA GLU A 98 4.99 -3.55 4.45
C GLU A 98 5.26 -2.08 4.04
N ASN A 99 5.41 -1.19 5.02
CA ASN A 99 5.73 0.22 4.75
C ASN A 99 7.10 0.41 4.08
N VAL A 100 8.09 -0.44 4.41
CA VAL A 100 9.41 -0.41 3.78
C VAL A 100 9.32 -0.95 2.35
N GLN A 101 8.54 -2.01 2.13
CA GLN A 101 8.30 -2.57 0.81
C GLN A 101 7.67 -1.53 -0.14
N TYR A 102 6.63 -0.82 0.31
CA TYR A 102 6.03 0.26 -0.49
C TYR A 102 6.96 1.46 -0.64
N LEU A 103 7.79 1.81 0.36
CA LEU A 103 8.80 2.86 0.18
C LEU A 103 9.79 2.51 -0.95
N VAL A 104 10.34 1.29 -0.92
CA VAL A 104 11.27 0.81 -1.94
C VAL A 104 10.59 0.82 -3.31
N MET A 105 9.36 0.31 -3.40
CA MET A 105 8.64 0.32 -4.67
C MET A 105 8.32 1.73 -5.17
N ALA A 106 8.00 2.69 -4.29
CA ALA A 106 7.79 4.07 -4.68
C ALA A 106 9.04 4.68 -5.33
N LEU A 107 10.22 4.39 -4.78
CA LEU A 107 11.51 4.81 -5.35
C LEU A 107 11.80 4.12 -6.69
N VAL A 108 11.52 2.83 -6.81
CA VAL A 108 11.65 2.09 -8.08
C VAL A 108 10.76 2.71 -9.16
N TRP A 109 9.50 2.98 -8.85
CA TRP A 109 8.56 3.59 -9.79
C TRP A 109 8.90 5.04 -10.14
N LEU A 110 9.47 5.78 -9.20
CA LEU A 110 9.98 7.13 -9.44
C LEU A 110 11.06 7.16 -10.53
N LEU A 111 11.88 6.12 -10.63
CA LEU A 111 12.99 6.02 -11.59
C LEU A 111 12.64 5.21 -12.85
N ALA A 112 11.68 4.30 -12.76
CA ALA A 112 11.23 3.47 -13.88
C ALA A 112 10.53 4.30 -14.97
N PRO A 113 10.34 3.75 -16.18
CA PRO A 113 9.36 4.29 -17.14
C PRO A 113 7.96 4.40 -16.50
N GLN A 114 7.03 5.11 -17.14
CA GLN A 114 5.69 5.26 -16.57
C GLN A 114 4.92 3.94 -16.60
N TYR A 115 4.55 3.43 -15.42
CA TYR A 115 3.63 2.31 -15.24
C TYR A 115 2.37 2.84 -14.54
N PRO A 116 1.34 3.29 -15.29
CA PRO A 116 0.11 3.86 -14.73
C PRO A 116 -0.54 3.00 -13.66
N LEU A 117 -0.59 1.68 -13.89
CA LEU A 117 -1.19 0.71 -12.98
C LEU A 117 -0.52 0.71 -11.59
N ALA A 118 0.76 1.07 -11.51
CA ALA A 118 1.48 1.17 -10.25
C ALA A 118 0.99 2.31 -9.34
N LEU A 119 0.26 3.30 -9.88
CA LEU A 119 -0.32 4.39 -9.09
C LEU A 119 -1.52 3.92 -8.25
N LEU A 120 -2.26 2.92 -8.72
CA LEU A 120 -3.58 2.59 -8.17
C LEU A 120 -3.53 2.10 -6.72
N PRO A 121 -2.62 1.18 -6.31
CA PRO A 121 -2.50 0.80 -4.91
C PRO A 121 -2.22 2.01 -4.00
N TYR A 122 -1.27 2.87 -4.37
CA TYR A 122 -0.92 4.07 -3.62
C TYR A 122 -2.08 5.07 -3.53
N GLY A 123 -2.85 5.21 -4.60
CA GLY A 123 -4.07 6.03 -4.62
C GLY A 123 -5.11 5.53 -3.63
N ILE A 124 -5.39 4.22 -3.63
CA ILE A 124 -6.35 3.60 -2.69
C ILE A 124 -5.90 3.82 -1.24
N TYR A 125 -4.65 3.50 -0.91
CA TYR A 125 -4.13 3.76 0.44
C TYR A 125 -4.26 5.24 0.83
N SER A 126 -3.94 6.15 -0.10
CA SER A 126 -4.01 7.60 0.16
C SER A 126 -5.43 8.07 0.48
N VAL A 127 -6.46 7.54 -0.17
CA VAL A 127 -7.87 7.85 0.14
C VAL A 127 -8.17 7.52 1.60
N PHE A 128 -7.84 6.31 2.06
CA PHE A 128 -8.09 5.91 3.45
C PHE A 128 -7.24 6.70 4.46
N HIS A 129 -5.99 7.00 4.10
CA HIS A 129 -5.10 7.80 4.94
C HIS A 129 -5.60 9.24 5.11
N VAL A 130 -6.00 9.90 4.02
CA VAL A 130 -6.61 11.24 4.04
C VAL A 130 -7.91 11.21 4.84
N ALA A 131 -8.80 10.25 4.56
CA ALA A 131 -10.09 10.12 5.26
C ALA A 131 -9.89 9.96 6.78
N THR A 132 -9.03 9.02 7.19
CA THR A 132 -8.76 8.75 8.60
C THR A 132 -8.10 9.94 9.29
N TYR A 133 -7.19 10.64 8.60
CA TYR A 133 -6.53 11.82 9.14
C TYR A 133 -7.51 12.99 9.31
N VAL A 134 -8.38 13.22 8.31
CA VAL A 134 -9.42 14.25 8.38
C VAL A 134 -10.32 14.00 9.58
N ARG A 135 -10.81 12.76 9.72
CA ARG A 135 -11.65 12.35 10.85
C ARG A 135 -10.97 12.52 12.20
N GLY A 136 -9.72 12.05 12.32
CA GLY A 136 -9.03 11.98 13.60
C GLY A 136 -8.32 13.25 14.04
N ASN A 137 -7.98 14.15 13.11
CA ASN A 137 -7.10 15.30 13.40
C ASN A 137 -7.68 16.60 12.87
N VAL A 138 -8.10 16.66 11.60
CA VAL A 138 -8.58 17.93 11.00
C VAL A 138 -9.91 18.36 11.62
N ILE A 139 -10.90 17.45 11.68
CA ILE A 139 -12.22 17.78 12.25
C ILE A 139 -12.09 18.20 13.71
N PRO A 140 -11.44 17.45 14.63
CA PRO A 140 -11.25 17.90 16.00
C PRO A 140 -10.44 19.20 16.13
N THR A 141 -9.55 19.51 15.19
CA THR A 141 -8.77 20.75 15.19
C THR A 141 -9.62 21.96 14.83
N ILE A 142 -10.59 21.83 13.92
CA ILE A 142 -11.46 22.95 13.51
C ILE A 142 -12.69 23.03 14.42
N GLN A 143 -13.28 21.88 14.75
CA GLN A 143 -14.48 21.71 15.55
C GLN A 143 -14.14 20.87 16.80
N PRO A 144 -13.52 21.49 17.83
CA PRO A 144 -13.07 20.75 18.99
C PRO A 144 -14.26 20.30 19.82
N ASN A 145 -14.18 19.08 20.34
CA ASN A 145 -15.14 18.64 21.32
C ASN A 145 -14.89 19.37 22.64
N LYS A 146 -15.86 20.18 23.08
CA LYS A 146 -15.82 20.89 24.36
C LYS A 146 -16.47 20.11 25.50
N ALA A 147 -16.90 18.86 25.24
CA ALA A 147 -17.50 18.04 26.28
C ALA A 147 -16.52 17.82 27.44
N PRO A 148 -16.99 17.87 28.71
CA PRO A 148 -16.16 17.58 29.88
C PRO A 148 -15.48 16.21 29.79
N ALA A 149 -14.32 16.05 30.42
CA ALA A 149 -13.61 14.78 30.48
C ALA A 149 -14.53 13.68 31.05
N GLY A 150 -14.72 12.58 30.30
CA GLY A 150 -15.61 11.48 30.67
C GLY A 150 -17.03 11.56 30.08
N ALA A 151 -17.43 12.69 29.50
CA ALA A 151 -18.69 12.79 28.77
C ALA A 151 -18.55 12.21 27.34
N LYS A 152 -19.64 11.66 26.80
CA LYS A 152 -19.66 11.21 25.40
C LYS A 152 -19.29 12.38 24.49
N PRO A 153 -18.35 12.19 23.55
CA PRO A 153 -18.01 13.22 22.60
C PRO A 153 -19.24 13.70 21.84
N GLN A 154 -19.34 15.02 21.61
CA GLN A 154 -20.39 15.56 20.76
C GLN A 154 -20.31 14.92 19.38
N ALA A 155 -21.43 14.38 18.91
CA ALA A 155 -21.51 13.72 17.61
C ALA A 155 -21.18 14.72 16.49
N ASN A 156 -20.37 14.29 15.53
CA ASN A 156 -20.01 15.08 14.36
C ASN A 156 -20.43 14.29 13.10
N PRO A 157 -21.50 14.70 12.40
CA PRO A 157 -22.03 13.94 11.28
C PRO A 157 -21.00 13.62 10.19
N LEU A 158 -20.07 14.54 9.93
CA LEU A 158 -19.01 14.33 8.95
C LEU A 158 -17.98 13.30 9.44
N ALA A 159 -17.55 13.38 10.70
CA ALA A 159 -16.65 12.40 11.29
C ALA A 159 -17.26 10.99 11.32
N ASP A 160 -18.58 10.90 11.56
CA ASP A 160 -19.32 9.65 11.55
C ASP A 160 -19.49 9.09 10.13
N ALA A 161 -19.81 9.94 9.15
CA ALA A 161 -19.87 9.55 7.75
C ALA A 161 -18.53 9.03 7.22
N ILE A 162 -17.42 9.69 7.56
CA ILE A 162 -16.08 9.21 7.21
C ILE A 162 -15.78 7.89 7.91
N GLY A 163 -16.16 7.74 9.18
CA GLY A 163 -16.00 6.48 9.91
C GLY A 163 -16.75 5.33 9.25
N SER A 164 -17.99 5.58 8.82
CA SER A 164 -18.82 4.62 8.09
C SER A 164 -18.21 4.26 6.73
N PHE A 165 -17.72 5.25 5.97
CA PHE A 165 -17.03 5.03 4.71
C PHE A 165 -15.81 4.11 4.88
N VAL A 166 -14.92 4.42 5.85
CA VAL A 166 -13.74 3.60 6.11
C VAL A 166 -14.15 2.18 6.49
N LYS A 167 -15.08 2.02 7.43
CA LYS A 167 -15.55 0.69 7.87
C LYS A 167 -16.15 -0.14 6.73
N THR A 168 -16.93 0.49 5.86
CA THR A 168 -17.67 -0.19 4.79
C THR A 168 -16.75 -0.63 3.64
N TYR A 169 -15.80 0.22 3.25
CA TYR A 169 -15.06 0.03 2.00
C TYR A 169 -13.61 -0.42 2.18
N TYR A 170 -13.05 -0.37 3.39
CA TYR A 170 -11.63 -0.69 3.60
C TYR A 170 -11.28 -2.12 3.17
N ASP A 171 -12.01 -3.12 3.67
CA ASP A 171 -11.72 -4.54 3.40
C ASP A 171 -11.85 -4.89 1.91
N ALA A 172 -12.94 -4.45 1.27
CA ALA A 172 -13.15 -4.61 -0.16
C ALA A 172 -12.03 -3.92 -0.97
N SER A 173 -11.61 -2.71 -0.55
CA SER A 173 -10.53 -1.99 -1.21
C SER A 173 -9.17 -2.66 -1.06
N MET A 174 -8.88 -3.29 0.09
CA MET A 174 -7.66 -4.09 0.27
C MET A 174 -7.64 -5.32 -0.64
N SER A 175 -8.81 -5.93 -0.87
CA SER A 175 -8.95 -7.01 -1.86
C SER A 175 -8.72 -6.52 -3.30
N VAL A 176 -9.19 -5.32 -3.63
CA VAL A 176 -8.88 -4.67 -4.92
C VAL A 176 -7.39 -4.38 -5.06
N VAL A 177 -6.74 -3.87 -4.01
CA VAL A 177 -5.29 -3.63 -3.99
C VAL A 177 -4.53 -4.92 -4.26
N ALA A 178 -4.88 -6.03 -3.60
CA ALA A 178 -4.26 -7.33 -3.85
C ALA A 178 -4.41 -7.78 -5.32
N GLY A 179 -5.61 -7.62 -5.91
CA GLY A 179 -5.84 -7.91 -7.32
C GLY A 179 -4.99 -7.02 -8.25
N LEU A 180 -4.88 -5.72 -7.94
CA LEU A 180 -4.04 -4.78 -8.69
C LEU A 180 -2.55 -5.13 -8.60
N GLU A 181 -2.10 -5.59 -7.44
CA GLU A 181 -0.71 -6.01 -7.24
C GLU A 181 -0.37 -7.21 -8.13
N ILE A 182 -1.26 -8.21 -8.19
CA ILE A 182 -1.10 -9.37 -9.08
C ILE A 182 -1.19 -8.96 -10.54
N LEU A 183 -2.16 -8.12 -10.92
CA LEU A 183 -2.31 -7.62 -12.28
C LEU A 183 -1.06 -6.86 -12.75
N LEU A 184 -0.46 -6.05 -11.88
CA LEU A 184 0.76 -5.32 -12.17
C LEU A 184 1.93 -6.28 -12.38
N TRP A 185 2.06 -7.34 -11.59
CA TRP A 185 3.07 -8.37 -11.82
C TRP A 185 2.86 -9.07 -13.17
N SER A 186 1.62 -9.47 -13.50
CA SER A 186 1.30 -10.11 -14.78
C SER A 186 1.65 -9.22 -15.97
N ARG A 187 1.36 -7.91 -15.88
CA ARG A 187 1.77 -6.95 -16.91
C ARG A 187 3.29 -6.87 -17.05
N ILE A 188 4.03 -6.84 -15.93
CA ILE A 188 5.50 -6.75 -15.96
C ILE A 188 6.10 -8.04 -16.52
N LEU A 189 5.55 -9.20 -16.16
CA LEU A 189 5.93 -10.49 -16.71
C LEU A 189 5.74 -10.50 -18.23
N LEU A 190 4.58 -10.04 -18.73
CA LEU A 190 4.33 -9.96 -20.16
C LEU A 190 5.35 -9.05 -20.86
N SER A 191 5.66 -7.88 -20.27
CA SER A 191 6.73 -7.00 -20.74
C SER A 191 8.11 -7.69 -20.78
N ALA A 192 8.41 -8.58 -19.82
CA ALA A 192 9.66 -9.34 -19.75
C ALA A 192 9.75 -10.46 -20.79
N VAL A 193 8.67 -11.22 -20.98
CA VAL A 193 8.56 -12.25 -22.03
C VAL A 193 8.70 -11.62 -23.43
N LEU A 194 8.19 -10.40 -23.60
CA LEU A 194 8.35 -9.61 -24.83
C LEU A 194 9.69 -8.85 -24.90
N PHE A 195 10.64 -9.14 -24.01
CA PHE A 195 11.99 -8.54 -23.97
C PHE A 195 12.02 -7.00 -24.01
N GLN A 196 11.01 -6.34 -23.43
CA GLN A 196 10.99 -4.88 -23.34
C GLN A 196 12.14 -4.40 -22.45
N SER A 197 12.74 -3.25 -22.77
CA SER A 197 13.89 -2.73 -22.01
C SER A 197 13.56 -2.57 -20.51
N ARG A 198 14.50 -2.99 -19.64
CA ARG A 198 14.42 -2.92 -18.16
C ARG A 198 13.33 -3.78 -17.50
N SER A 199 12.53 -4.51 -18.27
CA SER A 199 11.43 -5.33 -17.77
C SER A 199 11.89 -6.48 -16.87
N TRP A 200 13.02 -7.13 -17.19
CA TRP A 200 13.59 -8.22 -16.37
C TRP A 200 14.02 -7.74 -14.98
N ILE A 201 14.62 -6.55 -14.89
CA ILE A 201 14.99 -5.94 -13.60
C ILE A 201 13.73 -5.63 -12.79
N LEU A 202 12.73 -5.01 -13.43
CA LEU A 202 11.43 -4.74 -12.79
C LEU A 202 10.72 -6.01 -12.35
N LEU A 203 10.80 -7.08 -13.15
CA LEU A 203 10.22 -8.37 -12.83
C LEU A 203 10.86 -8.94 -11.57
N GLY A 204 12.19 -8.94 -11.47
CA GLY A 204 12.89 -9.40 -10.27
C GLY A 204 12.50 -8.62 -9.01
N LEU A 205 12.57 -7.28 -9.09
CA LEU A 205 12.22 -6.41 -7.96
C LEU A 205 10.75 -6.55 -7.54
N TYR A 206 9.84 -6.55 -8.50
CA TYR A 206 8.40 -6.63 -8.22
C TYR A 206 7.97 -8.04 -7.80
N THR A 207 8.66 -9.09 -8.23
CA THR A 207 8.45 -10.45 -7.73
C THR A 207 8.86 -10.56 -6.27
N ALA A 208 9.99 -9.97 -5.87
CA ALA A 208 10.40 -9.94 -4.47
C ALA A 208 9.36 -9.19 -3.59
N PHE A 209 8.87 -8.05 -4.08
CA PHE A 209 7.76 -7.32 -3.46
C PHE A 209 6.51 -8.19 -3.31
N LEU A 210 6.00 -8.76 -4.41
CA LEU A 210 4.76 -9.53 -4.38
C LEU A 210 4.89 -10.83 -3.55
N ARG A 211 6.08 -11.43 -3.52
CA ARG A 211 6.37 -12.59 -2.67
C ARG A 211 6.33 -12.23 -1.18
N ALA A 212 6.87 -11.08 -0.81
CA ALA A 212 6.80 -10.58 0.56
C ALA A 212 5.35 -10.25 0.95
N ARG A 213 4.60 -9.62 0.04
CA ARG A 213 3.15 -9.37 0.21
C ARG A 213 2.36 -10.66 0.39
N PHE A 214 2.62 -11.70 -0.39
CA PHE A 214 1.97 -13.01 -0.24
C PHE A 214 2.21 -13.62 1.15
N ALA A 215 3.42 -13.44 1.73
CA ALA A 215 3.71 -13.94 3.07
C ALA A 215 2.96 -13.20 4.20
N GLN A 216 2.53 -11.96 3.95
CA GLN A 216 2.08 -11.03 4.99
C GLN A 216 0.60 -10.66 4.90
N SER A 217 0.01 -10.74 3.70
CA SER A 217 -1.35 -10.29 3.44
C SER A 217 -2.27 -11.44 3.04
N ASN A 218 -3.30 -11.67 3.86
CA ASN A 218 -4.38 -12.61 3.55
C ASN A 218 -5.13 -12.20 2.27
N HIS A 219 -5.27 -10.90 1.99
CA HIS A 219 -5.91 -10.44 0.74
C HIS A 219 -5.15 -10.90 -0.49
N VAL A 220 -3.81 -10.85 -0.44
CA VAL A 220 -2.96 -11.31 -1.56
C VAL A 220 -3.05 -12.82 -1.70
N GLN A 221 -2.99 -13.58 -0.60
CA GLN A 221 -3.19 -15.04 -0.63
C GLN A 221 -4.54 -15.41 -1.23
N ASN A 222 -5.62 -14.76 -0.78
CA ASN A 222 -6.97 -14.99 -1.29
C ASN A 222 -7.10 -14.62 -2.77
N ALA A 223 -6.47 -13.53 -3.22
CA ALA A 223 -6.48 -13.12 -4.62
C ALA A 223 -5.72 -14.11 -5.52
N PHE A 224 -4.59 -14.66 -5.05
CA PHE A 224 -3.89 -15.75 -5.75
C PHE A 224 -4.73 -17.02 -5.81
N ASN A 225 -5.36 -17.42 -4.71
CA ASN A 225 -6.25 -18.59 -4.67
C ASN A 225 -7.44 -18.42 -5.63
N ALA A 226 -8.07 -17.24 -5.64
CA ALA A 226 -9.17 -16.94 -6.55
C ALA A 226 -8.71 -16.96 -8.02
N LEU A 227 -7.48 -16.51 -8.31
CA LEU A 227 -6.89 -16.62 -9.64
C LEU A 227 -6.62 -18.07 -10.02
N GLU A 228 -6.03 -18.88 -9.13
CA GLU A 228 -5.78 -20.31 -9.34
C GLU A 228 -7.08 -21.05 -9.67
N LEU A 229 -8.13 -20.85 -8.87
CA LEU A 229 -9.45 -21.46 -9.08
C LEU A 229 -10.08 -21.07 -10.43
N ARG A 230 -9.93 -19.80 -10.85
CA ARG A 230 -10.44 -19.35 -12.16
C ARG A 230 -9.68 -20.01 -13.31
N VAL A 231 -8.36 -20.11 -13.21
CA VAL A 231 -7.55 -20.77 -14.25
C VAL A 231 -7.83 -22.26 -14.27
N ASP A 232 -7.93 -22.92 -13.11
CA ASP A 232 -8.30 -24.33 -13.00
C ASP A 232 -9.65 -24.61 -13.68
N SER A 233 -10.66 -23.74 -13.46
CA SER A 233 -11.98 -23.86 -14.11
C SER A 233 -11.88 -23.74 -15.64
N LEU A 234 -11.11 -22.78 -16.16
CA LEU A 234 -10.91 -22.58 -17.61
C LEU A 234 -10.15 -23.75 -18.25
N VAL A 235 -9.12 -24.24 -17.56
CA VAL A 235 -8.25 -25.32 -18.04
C VAL A 235 -8.93 -26.70 -17.93
N GLY A 236 -9.83 -26.85 -16.96
CA GLY A 236 -10.66 -28.03 -16.75
C GLY A 236 -11.87 -28.13 -17.68
N ALA A 237 -12.25 -27.06 -18.39
CA ALA A 237 -13.40 -27.04 -19.28
C ALA A 237 -13.34 -28.13 -20.38
N GLN A 238 -14.50 -28.65 -20.75
CA GLN A 238 -14.65 -29.62 -21.83
C GLN A 238 -14.38 -28.91 -23.17
N GLY A 239 -13.27 -29.26 -23.83
CA GLY A 239 -12.79 -28.61 -25.06
C GLY A 239 -11.41 -27.97 -24.93
N THR A 240 -10.86 -27.83 -23.73
CA THR A 240 -9.50 -27.31 -23.55
C THR A 240 -8.44 -28.36 -23.91
N PRO A 241 -7.43 -28.04 -24.75
CA PRO A 241 -6.39 -28.99 -25.15
C PRO A 241 -5.62 -29.58 -23.96
N PRO A 242 -5.25 -30.88 -23.99
CA PRO A 242 -4.47 -31.52 -22.92
C PRO A 242 -3.13 -30.82 -22.62
N ALA A 243 -2.53 -30.19 -23.63
CA ALA A 243 -1.31 -29.41 -23.48
C ALA A 243 -1.49 -28.22 -22.51
N ALA A 244 -2.63 -27.52 -22.56
CA ALA A 244 -2.91 -26.39 -21.67
C ALA A 244 -3.01 -26.85 -20.21
N ARG A 245 -3.61 -28.03 -19.96
CA ARG A 245 -3.63 -28.66 -18.63
C ARG A 245 -2.23 -28.98 -18.13
N SER A 246 -1.42 -29.61 -18.98
CA SER A 246 -0.05 -30.00 -18.63
C SER A 246 0.83 -28.78 -18.32
N ILE A 247 0.72 -27.72 -19.12
CA ILE A 247 1.43 -26.45 -18.89
C ILE A 247 0.98 -25.81 -17.58
N TRP A 248 -0.32 -25.78 -17.30
CA TRP A 248 -0.83 -25.19 -16.06
C TRP A 248 -0.37 -25.95 -14.82
N GLU A 249 -0.36 -27.29 -14.85
CA GLU A 249 0.20 -28.10 -13.76
C GLU A 249 1.71 -27.85 -13.57
N ALA A 250 2.46 -27.71 -14.65
CA ALA A 250 3.88 -27.34 -14.58
C ALA A 250 4.09 -25.95 -13.94
N VAL A 251 3.26 -24.96 -14.30
CA VAL A 251 3.28 -23.62 -13.71
C VAL A 251 2.97 -23.68 -12.21
N LYS A 252 1.93 -24.43 -11.80
CA LYS A 252 1.60 -24.64 -10.38
C LYS A 252 2.76 -25.30 -9.63
N GLY A 253 3.36 -26.33 -10.21
CA GLY A 253 4.54 -27.02 -9.66
C GLY A 253 5.71 -26.07 -9.44
N ALA A 254 6.07 -25.28 -10.46
CA ALA A 254 7.14 -24.29 -10.38
C ALA A 254 6.85 -23.19 -9.34
N ALA A 255 5.62 -22.68 -9.28
CA ALA A 255 5.21 -21.68 -8.30
C ALA A 255 5.31 -22.22 -6.86
N ARG A 256 4.90 -23.47 -6.61
CA ARG A 256 5.01 -24.13 -5.31
C ARG A 256 6.47 -24.37 -4.90
N GLN A 257 7.31 -24.81 -5.83
CA GLN A 257 8.75 -24.96 -5.61
C GLN A 257 9.41 -23.62 -5.29
N PHE A 258 9.10 -22.58 -6.07
CA PHE A 258 9.58 -21.22 -5.82
C PHE A 258 9.15 -20.69 -4.45
N HIS A 259 7.87 -20.89 -4.08
CA HIS A 259 7.36 -20.53 -2.77
C HIS A 259 8.14 -21.22 -1.65
N ALA A 260 8.37 -22.53 -1.78
CA ALA A 260 9.11 -23.33 -0.81
C ALA A 260 10.60 -22.93 -0.71
N ALA A 261 11.23 -22.55 -1.81
CA ALA A 261 12.62 -22.10 -1.86
C ALA A 261 12.81 -20.71 -1.25
N THR A 262 11.80 -19.84 -1.35
CA THR A 262 11.81 -18.45 -0.88
C THR A 262 11.14 -18.24 0.47
N ASP A 263 10.80 -19.32 1.18
CA ASP A 263 10.18 -19.25 2.50
C ASP A 263 11.19 -18.85 3.58
N LEU A 264 11.14 -17.58 3.97
CA LEU A 264 12.01 -16.98 4.99
C LEU A 264 11.73 -17.50 6.41
N SER A 265 10.59 -18.15 6.66
CA SER A 265 10.31 -18.74 7.97
C SER A 265 11.30 -19.85 8.34
N LYS A 266 11.87 -20.53 7.33
CA LYS A 266 12.91 -21.55 7.48
C LYS A 266 14.22 -21.00 8.02
N TYR A 267 14.48 -19.71 7.82
CA TYR A 267 15.73 -19.04 8.21
C TYR A 267 15.56 -18.13 9.43
N THR A 268 14.31 -17.87 9.85
CA THR A 268 13.98 -17.07 11.04
C THR A 268 13.48 -17.92 12.22
N SER A 269 13.38 -19.24 12.05
CA SER A 269 12.91 -20.25 13.01
C SER A 269 13.76 -20.40 14.28
N GLY A 270 14.87 -19.66 14.43
CA GLY A 270 15.54 -19.46 15.72
C GLY A 270 14.89 -18.39 16.61
N SER A 271 13.77 -17.78 16.21
CA SER A 271 13.16 -16.64 16.93
C SER A 271 11.63 -16.61 16.87
N SER A 272 10.97 -17.77 16.82
CA SER A 272 9.50 -17.86 16.91
C SER A 272 9.01 -17.56 18.34
N VAL A 273 8.61 -16.30 18.57
CA VAL A 273 7.67 -15.99 19.65
C VAL A 273 6.30 -16.55 19.23
N PRO A 274 5.63 -17.37 20.06
CA PRO A 274 4.32 -17.93 19.72
C PRO A 274 3.32 -16.81 19.49
N LYS A 275 2.58 -16.87 18.37
CA LYS A 275 1.38 -16.05 18.18
C LYS A 275 0.40 -16.39 19.31
N LYS A 276 0.20 -15.46 20.24
CA LYS A 276 -0.96 -15.51 21.13
C LYS A 276 -2.21 -15.26 20.29
N THR A 277 -3.02 -16.29 20.13
CA THR A 277 -4.45 -16.18 19.88
C THR A 277 -5.11 -15.52 21.09
N SER A 278 -5.73 -14.37 20.87
CA SER A 278 -6.85 -13.84 21.66
C SER A 278 -7.66 -12.93 20.76
#